data_AF-A0AAW1N792-F1
#
_entry.id   AF-A0AAW1N792-F1
#
_cell.length_a   1.000
_cell.length_b   1.000
_cell.length_c   1.000
_cell.angle_alpha   90.00
_cell.angle_beta   90.00
_cell.angle_gamma   90.00
#
_symmetry.space_group_name_H-M   'P 1'
#
loop_
_entity.id
_entity.type
_entity.pdbx_description
1 polymer ?
#
loop_
_entity_poly.entity_id
_entity_poly.type
_entity_poly.pdbx_seq_one_letter_code
_entity_poly.pdbx_strand_id
1 'polypeptide(L)'
;MSKRRIEALDPFIKKKREERGISTALTTGTTVSTPVNSLTGLPFTPKYHELFRKRITLPVFEYKNDFMRLLQERQCIVLVGETGSGKTTQIPQWCVEYATTIGKKGVCCTQPRRVAAMSVAQRVSEEMDVALGQEVGYSIRFEDCSSAKTILK
;
A
#
# COMPACT_ATOMS: atom_id res chain seq x y z
N MET A 1 -26.50 12.78 -4.61
CA MET A 1 -25.44 11.87 -5.11
C MET A 1 -25.28 10.74 -4.11
N SER A 2 -25.53 9.51 -4.55
CA SER A 2 -25.61 8.33 -3.67
C SER A 2 -24.23 7.97 -3.13
N LYS A 3 -24.03 8.06 -1.82
CA LYS A 3 -22.82 7.56 -1.14
C LYS A 3 -22.82 6.03 -1.27
N ARG A 4 -22.13 5.48 -2.28
CA ARG A 4 -21.87 4.04 -2.35
C ARG A 4 -21.00 3.69 -1.14
N ARG A 5 -21.60 3.02 -0.15
CA ARG A 5 -20.89 2.45 0.99
C ARG A 5 -20.01 1.33 0.45
N ILE A 6 -18.72 1.59 0.28
CA ILE A 6 -17.75 0.54 -0.04
C ILE A 6 -17.69 -0.36 1.19
N GLU A 7 -18.22 -1.58 1.09
CA GLU A 7 -17.96 -2.60 2.11
C GLU A 7 -16.45 -2.88 2.09
N ALA A 8 -15.77 -2.41 3.13
CA ALA A 8 -14.34 -2.58 3.36
C ALA A 8 -14.03 -4.07 3.66
N LEU A 9 -14.20 -4.92 2.66
CA LEU A 9 -13.80 -6.32 2.69
C LEU A 9 -12.33 -6.39 2.35
N ASP A 10 -11.53 -6.76 3.35
CA ASP A 10 -10.14 -7.13 3.13
C ASP A 10 -10.10 -8.29 2.11
N PRO A 11 -9.53 -8.07 0.90
CA PRO A 11 -9.53 -9.08 -0.16
C PRO A 11 -8.81 -10.36 0.27
N PHE A 12 -7.97 -10.32 1.31
CA PHE A 12 -7.29 -11.48 1.86
C PHE A 12 -8.13 -12.28 2.87
N ILE A 13 -9.19 -11.71 3.43
CA ILE A 13 -10.07 -12.38 4.41
C ILE A 13 -11.22 -13.13 3.70
N LYS A 14 -11.60 -12.73 2.49
CA LYS A 14 -12.79 -13.23 1.79
C LYS A 14 -12.73 -14.72 1.42
N LYS A 15 -11.54 -15.31 1.33
CA LYS A 15 -11.36 -16.74 1.00
C LYS A 15 -11.95 -17.72 2.04
N LYS A 16 -12.33 -17.24 3.24
CA LYS A 16 -12.81 -18.09 4.35
C LYS A 16 -14.32 -18.35 4.35
N ARG A 17 -15.13 -17.64 3.54
CA ARG A 17 -16.61 -17.62 3.72
C ARG A 17 -17.41 -18.37 2.65
N GLU A 18 -16.80 -18.80 1.55
CA GLU A 18 -17.50 -19.52 0.47
C GLU A 18 -17.57 -21.06 0.65
N GLU A 19 -16.89 -21.65 1.64
CA GLU A 19 -16.82 -23.11 1.81
C GLU A 19 -17.82 -23.70 2.84
N ARG A 20 -18.81 -22.94 3.33
CA ARG A 20 -19.87 -23.48 4.22
C ARG A 20 -21.09 -23.93 3.41
N GLY A 21 -20.90 -24.97 2.62
CA GLY A 21 -21.99 -25.68 1.95
C GLY A 21 -21.53 -27.04 1.43
N ILE A 22 -22.02 -28.11 2.08
CA ILE A 22 -22.09 -29.51 1.64
C ILE A 22 -20.92 -30.44 2.06
N SER A 23 -21.23 -31.26 3.06
CA SER A 23 -20.89 -32.67 3.40
C SER A 23 -19.59 -33.38 2.96
N THR A 24 -18.96 -34.03 3.97
CA THR A 24 -18.29 -35.36 4.00
C THR A 24 -17.34 -35.80 2.87
N ALA A 25 -16.02 -35.79 3.14
CA ALA A 25 -15.06 -36.88 2.85
C ALA A 25 -13.63 -36.52 3.32
N LEU A 26 -12.80 -37.54 3.52
CA LEU A 26 -11.43 -37.52 4.03
C LEU A 26 -10.41 -36.76 3.12
N THR A 27 -9.32 -36.33 3.78
CA THR A 27 -7.96 -36.08 3.25
C THR A 27 -7.75 -34.96 2.21
N THR A 28 -7.23 -33.83 2.67
CA THR A 28 -5.94 -33.22 2.26
C THR A 28 -5.82 -31.89 3.01
N GLY A 29 -4.68 -31.64 3.65
CA GLY A 29 -4.45 -30.40 4.36
C GLY A 29 -4.51 -29.21 3.41
N THR A 30 -5.60 -28.44 3.47
CA THR A 30 -5.68 -27.13 2.81
C THR A 30 -4.69 -26.20 3.50
N THR A 31 -3.49 -26.09 2.94
CA THR A 31 -2.53 -25.03 3.31
C THR A 31 -3.18 -23.70 2.96
N VAL A 32 -3.77 -23.04 3.97
CA VAL A 32 -4.20 -21.65 3.86
C VAL A 32 -2.94 -20.83 3.63
N SER A 33 -2.65 -20.48 2.39
CA SER A 33 -1.52 -19.63 2.03
C SER A 33 -1.77 -18.25 2.64
N THR A 34 -1.22 -18.00 3.82
CA THR A 34 -1.27 -16.68 4.45
C THR A 34 -0.63 -15.68 3.50
N PRO A 35 -1.28 -14.54 3.20
CA PRO A 35 -0.70 -13.52 2.34
C PRO A 35 0.61 -13.04 2.97
N VAL A 36 1.69 -13.19 2.22
CA VAL A 36 3.02 -12.72 2.60
C VAL A 36 3.28 -11.36 1.97
N ASN A 37 3.98 -10.50 2.70
CA ASN A 37 4.48 -9.25 2.21
C ASN A 37 5.62 -9.53 1.20
N SER A 38 5.45 -9.09 -0.05
CA SER A 38 6.43 -9.31 -1.11
C SER A 38 7.77 -8.63 -0.86
N LEU A 39 7.81 -7.63 0.02
CA LEU A 39 9.02 -6.87 0.35
C LEU A 39 9.88 -7.57 1.41
N THR A 40 9.24 -8.15 2.42
CA THR A 40 9.94 -8.77 3.57
C THR A 40 9.94 -10.30 3.54
N GLY A 41 9.06 -10.90 2.74
CA GLY A 41 8.83 -12.35 2.71
C GLY A 41 8.08 -12.89 3.94
N LEU A 42 7.62 -12.01 4.83
CA LEU A 42 6.94 -12.38 6.07
C LEU A 42 5.41 -12.24 5.94
N PRO A 43 4.60 -12.98 6.71
CA PRO A 43 3.15 -12.76 6.79
C PRO A 43 2.82 -11.33 7.23
N PHE A 44 1.77 -10.74 6.66
CA PHE A 44 1.31 -9.42 7.08
C PHE A 44 0.85 -9.40 8.55
N THR A 45 1.19 -8.33 9.27
CA THR A 45 0.81 -8.15 10.67
C THR A 45 -0.68 -7.81 10.82
N PRO A 46 -1.30 -8.07 11.99
CA PRO A 46 -2.66 -7.64 12.26
C PRO A 46 -2.85 -6.12 12.12
N LYS A 47 -1.81 -5.32 12.44
CA LYS A 47 -1.79 -3.86 12.29
C LYS A 47 -1.92 -3.46 10.82
N TYR A 48 -1.23 -4.15 9.91
CA TYR A 48 -1.37 -3.94 8.47
C TYR A 48 -2.84 -4.08 8.03
N HIS A 49 -3.50 -5.16 8.41
CA HIS A 49 -4.90 -5.41 8.03
C HIS A 49 -5.85 -4.34 8.59
N GLU A 50 -5.61 -3.84 9.81
CA GLU A 50 -6.38 -2.72 10.37
C GLU A 50 -6.19 -1.43 9.56
N LEU A 51 -4.94 -1.08 9.24
CA LEU A 51 -4.60 0.08 8.44
C LEU A 51 -5.18 -0.03 7.03
N PHE A 52 -5.10 -1.21 6.41
CA PHE A 52 -5.64 -1.46 5.08
C PHE A 52 -7.14 -1.17 5.00
N ARG A 53 -7.93 -1.63 5.98
CA ARG A 53 -9.38 -1.34 6.04
C ARG A 53 -9.69 0.16 6.09
N LYS A 54 -8.85 0.95 6.77
CA LYS A 54 -8.98 2.42 6.83
C LYS A 54 -8.53 3.09 5.53
N ARG A 55 -7.51 2.55 4.87
CA ARG A 55 -6.96 3.10 3.63
C ARG A 55 -7.94 2.99 2.48
N ILE A 56 -8.59 1.83 2.30
CA ILE A 56 -9.53 1.60 1.19
C ILE A 56 -10.77 2.49 1.23
N THR A 57 -11.05 3.17 2.35
CA THR A 57 -12.12 4.16 2.46
C THR A 57 -11.69 5.58 2.09
N LEU A 58 -10.41 5.82 1.78
CA LEU A 58 -9.91 7.14 1.38
C LEU A 58 -10.43 7.49 -0.03
N PRO A 59 -10.78 8.76 -0.30
CA PRO A 59 -11.32 9.18 -1.61
C PRO A 59 -10.44 8.79 -2.80
N VAL A 60 -9.11 8.80 -2.64
CA VAL A 60 -8.18 8.45 -3.71
C VAL A 60 -8.35 7.00 -4.21
N PHE A 61 -8.83 6.07 -3.38
CA PHE A 61 -8.95 4.65 -3.75
C PHE A 61 -9.95 4.41 -4.89
N GLU A 62 -10.98 5.24 -5.00
CA GLU A 62 -11.94 5.16 -6.10
C GLU A 62 -11.26 5.35 -7.47
N TYR A 63 -10.12 6.06 -7.50
CA TYR A 63 -9.37 6.40 -8.70
C TYR A 63 -8.12 5.54 -8.91
N LYS A 64 -7.91 4.47 -8.11
CA LYS A 64 -6.69 3.64 -8.21
C LYS A 64 -6.48 3.12 -9.63
N ASN A 65 -7.51 2.53 -10.23
CA ASN A 65 -7.41 1.91 -11.56
C ASN A 65 -7.12 2.95 -12.65
N ASP A 66 -7.80 4.09 -12.62
CA ASP A 66 -7.56 5.19 -13.56
C ASP A 66 -6.15 5.77 -13.40
N PHE A 67 -5.68 5.94 -12.17
CA PHE A 67 -4.32 6.38 -11.90
C PHE A 67 -3.29 5.40 -12.47
N MET A 68 -3.43 4.10 -12.21
CA MET A 68 -2.50 3.07 -12.70
C MET A 68 -2.45 3.03 -14.23
N ARG A 69 -3.61 3.17 -14.90
CA ARG A 69 -3.68 3.28 -16.36
C ARG A 69 -2.95 4.53 -16.86
N LEU A 70 -3.21 5.69 -16.27
CA LEU A 70 -2.51 6.93 -16.64
C LEU A 70 -1.00 6.82 -16.41
N LEU A 71 -0.57 6.16 -15.34
CA LEU A 71 0.83 5.96 -15.00
C LEU A 71 1.57 5.10 -16.04
N GLN A 72 0.86 4.16 -16.68
CA GLN A 72 1.39 3.36 -17.78
C GLN A 72 1.49 4.14 -19.11
N GLU A 73 0.51 5.01 -19.37
CA GLU A 73 0.37 5.70 -20.67
C GLU A 73 1.08 7.06 -20.74
N ARG A 74 1.32 7.70 -19.59
CA ARG A 74 1.76 9.10 -19.50
C ARG A 74 3.04 9.23 -18.69
N GLN A 75 4.00 9.97 -19.25
CA GLN A 75 5.23 10.32 -18.55
C GLN A 75 5.01 11.31 -17.39
N CYS A 76 4.00 12.18 -17.50
CA CYS A 76 3.68 13.19 -16.50
C CYS A 76 2.17 13.22 -16.24
N ILE A 77 1.80 13.27 -14.96
CA ILE A 77 0.42 13.29 -14.49
C ILE A 77 0.30 14.39 -13.45
N VAL A 78 -0.71 15.25 -13.60
CA VAL A 78 -1.08 16.24 -12.58
C VAL A 78 -2.23 15.65 -11.77
N LEU A 79 -2.01 15.48 -10.47
CA LEU A 79 -3.02 15.00 -9.53
C LEU A 79 -3.53 16.14 -8.66
N VAL A 80 -4.84 16.34 -8.65
CA VAL A 80 -5.52 17.33 -7.81
C VAL A 80 -6.48 16.62 -6.86
N GLY A 81 -6.53 17.07 -5.62
CA GLY A 81 -7.50 16.59 -4.64
C GLY A 81 -7.34 17.31 -3.31
N GLU A 82 -8.37 17.27 -2.48
CA GLU A 82 -8.39 17.97 -1.20
C GLU A 82 -7.40 17.38 -0.17
N THR A 83 -7.03 18.18 0.84
CA THR A 83 -6.24 17.67 1.98
C THR A 83 -6.98 16.53 2.68
N GLY A 84 -6.26 15.47 3.06
CA GLY A 84 -6.87 14.28 3.67
C GLY A 84 -7.44 13.26 2.66
N SER A 85 -7.40 13.54 1.35
CA SER A 85 -7.89 12.59 0.33
C SER A 85 -7.04 11.32 0.18
N GLY A 86 -5.85 11.28 0.78
CA GLY A 86 -4.93 10.13 0.73
C GLY A 86 -3.80 10.24 -0.29
N LYS A 87 -3.63 11.38 -1.00
CA LYS A 87 -2.60 11.54 -2.05
C LYS A 87 -1.20 11.15 -1.59
N THR A 88 -0.71 11.80 -0.54
CA THR A 88 0.68 11.67 -0.08
C THR A 88 0.99 10.29 0.51
N THR A 89 -0.01 9.56 1.01
CA THR A 89 0.21 8.22 1.58
C THR A 89 0.00 7.11 0.55
N GLN A 90 -1.01 7.22 -0.33
CA GLN A 90 -1.39 6.11 -1.22
C GLN A 90 -0.71 6.16 -2.60
N ILE A 91 -0.57 7.35 -3.20
CA ILE A 91 -0.02 7.48 -4.56
C ILE A 91 1.41 6.95 -4.65
N PRO A 92 2.34 7.28 -3.73
CA PRO A 92 3.69 6.75 -3.83
C PRO A 92 3.75 5.22 -3.71
N GLN A 93 2.87 4.60 -2.92
CA GLN A 93 2.80 3.13 -2.81
C GLN A 93 2.38 2.49 -4.14
N TRP A 94 1.43 3.09 -4.86
CA TRP A 94 1.03 2.60 -6.19
C TRP A 94 2.12 2.83 -7.23
N CYS A 95 2.86 3.95 -7.12
CA CYS A 95 4.05 4.16 -7.93
C CYS A 95 5.12 3.09 -7.65
N VAL A 96 5.27 2.64 -6.40
CA VAL A 96 6.20 1.55 -6.04
C VAL A 96 5.73 0.22 -6.64
N GLU A 97 4.43 -0.08 -6.54
CA GLU A 97 3.81 -1.25 -7.17
C GLU A 97 4.14 -1.26 -8.68
N TYR A 98 3.88 -0.14 -9.37
CA TYR A 98 4.20 0.00 -10.79
C TYR A 98 5.71 -0.09 -11.08
N ALA A 99 6.56 0.64 -10.35
CA ALA A 99 8.00 0.64 -10.55
C ALA A 99 8.59 -0.77 -10.42
N THR A 100 8.10 -1.55 -9.46
CA THR A 100 8.50 -2.96 -9.27
C THR A 100 8.13 -3.81 -10.47
N THR A 101 6.95 -3.62 -11.07
CA THR A 101 6.53 -4.39 -12.27
C THR A 101 7.41 -4.13 -13.50
N ILE A 102 7.99 -2.94 -13.62
CA ILE A 102 8.85 -2.54 -14.74
C ILE A 102 10.35 -2.61 -14.42
N GLY A 103 10.73 -3.18 -13.28
CA GLY A 103 12.13 -3.36 -12.88
C GLY A 103 12.88 -2.08 -12.49
N LYS A 104 12.17 -0.99 -12.17
CA LYS A 104 12.78 0.26 -11.68
C LYS A 104 12.92 0.24 -10.15
N LYS A 105 13.98 0.88 -9.65
CA LYS A 105 14.46 0.67 -8.27
C LYS A 105 13.98 1.69 -7.22
N GLY A 106 13.24 2.73 -7.58
CA GLY A 106 12.83 3.70 -6.55
C GLY A 106 11.78 4.73 -6.97
N VAL A 107 11.06 5.21 -5.96
CA VAL A 107 10.06 6.28 -6.02
C VAL A 107 10.45 7.36 -5.02
N CYS A 108 10.41 8.61 -5.46
CA CYS A 108 10.65 9.77 -4.61
C CYS A 108 9.37 10.57 -4.41
N CYS A 109 9.05 10.94 -3.17
CA CYS A 109 7.95 11.83 -2.82
C CYS A 109 8.46 13.02 -1.99
N THR A 110 8.67 14.17 -2.66
CA THR A 110 9.17 15.37 -1.98
C THR A 110 8.11 16.02 -1.10
N GLN A 111 8.49 16.37 0.14
CA GLN A 111 7.66 17.17 1.04
C GLN A 111 8.37 18.51 1.34
N PRO A 112 7.66 19.64 1.29
CA PRO A 112 8.27 20.96 1.55
C PRO A 112 8.65 21.17 3.02
N ARG A 113 8.07 20.39 3.95
CA ARG A 113 8.31 20.49 5.39
C ARG A 113 9.01 19.23 5.91
N ARG A 114 10.09 19.41 6.67
CA ARG A 114 10.84 18.32 7.33
C ARG A 114 9.93 17.38 8.13
N VAL A 115 9.05 17.96 8.96
CA VAL A 115 8.13 17.21 9.83
C VAL A 115 7.12 16.38 9.00
N ALA A 116 6.72 16.87 7.82
CA ALA A 116 5.86 16.14 6.92
C ALA A 116 6.59 14.96 6.26
N ALA A 117 7.85 15.14 5.82
CA ALA A 117 8.66 14.05 5.28
C ALA A 117 8.81 12.88 6.27
N MET A 118 9.22 13.19 7.51
CA MET A 118 9.43 12.17 8.55
C MET A 118 8.12 11.46 8.93
N SER A 119 7.05 12.23 9.19
CA SER A 119 5.76 11.66 9.63
C SER A 119 5.08 10.85 8.53
N VAL A 120 5.14 11.29 7.27
CA VAL A 120 4.62 10.52 6.14
C VAL A 120 5.43 9.25 5.94
N ALA A 121 6.76 9.31 5.96
CA ALA A 121 7.59 8.13 5.81
C ALA A 121 7.31 7.08 6.90
N GLN A 122 7.22 7.50 8.16
CA GLN A 122 6.83 6.63 9.28
C GLN A 122 5.42 6.05 9.06
N ARG A 123 4.47 6.86 8.61
CA ARG A 123 3.11 6.38 8.35
C ARG A 123 3.08 5.36 7.22
N VAL A 124 3.78 5.63 6.14
CA VAL A 124 3.80 4.74 4.96
C VAL A 124 4.57 3.46 5.24
N SER A 125 5.63 3.49 6.06
CA SER A 125 6.32 2.26 6.49
C SER A 125 5.39 1.33 7.27
N GLU A 126 4.54 1.89 8.16
CA GLU A 126 3.50 1.11 8.85
C GLU A 126 2.43 0.58 7.89
N GLU A 127 2.01 1.39 6.92
CA GLU A 127 1.01 0.99 5.93
C GLU A 127 1.51 -0.09 4.97
N MET A 128 2.83 -0.15 4.72
CA MET A 128 3.50 -1.17 3.90
C MET A 128 4.02 -2.35 4.73
N ASP A 129 3.81 -2.33 6.05
CA ASP A 129 4.26 -3.36 6.99
C ASP A 129 5.78 -3.63 6.93
N VAL A 130 6.55 -2.54 6.87
CA VAL A 130 8.02 -2.54 6.82
C VAL A 130 8.62 -1.65 7.91
N ALA A 131 9.87 -1.91 8.27
CA ALA A 131 10.59 -1.05 9.19
C ALA A 131 11.02 0.25 8.49
N LEU A 132 10.82 1.39 9.16
CA LEU A 132 11.31 2.67 8.67
C LEU A 132 12.84 2.63 8.51
N GLY A 133 13.33 3.15 7.39
CA GLY A 133 14.74 3.11 6.98
C GLY A 133 15.13 1.86 6.19
N GLN A 134 14.25 0.86 6.06
CA GLN A 134 14.43 -0.28 5.15
C GLN A 134 13.83 0.05 3.78
N GLU A 135 12.68 -0.54 3.42
CA GLU A 135 12.05 -0.34 2.11
C GLU A 135 11.41 1.06 1.96
N VAL A 136 10.95 1.64 3.07
CA VAL A 136 10.46 3.02 3.15
C VAL A 136 11.39 3.84 4.03
N GLY A 137 11.80 5.01 3.56
CA GLY A 137 12.70 5.91 4.28
C GLY A 137 12.39 7.38 4.03
N TYR A 138 13.26 8.26 4.54
CA TYR A 138 13.25 9.69 4.21
C TYR A 138 14.69 10.23 4.19
N SER A 139 14.90 11.34 3.49
CA SER A 139 16.12 12.15 3.63
C SER A 139 15.79 13.61 3.74
N ILE A 140 16.46 14.23 4.69
CA ILE A 140 16.36 15.63 5.04
C ILE A 140 17.78 16.14 5.29
N ARG A 141 17.95 17.46 5.31
CA ARG A 141 19.26 18.04 5.57
C ARG A 141 19.78 17.56 6.93
N PHE A 142 20.97 16.97 6.92
CA PHE A 142 21.69 16.43 8.08
C PHE A 142 21.12 15.15 8.72
N GLU A 143 20.12 14.51 8.11
CA GLU A 143 19.58 13.24 8.61
C GLU A 143 19.04 12.41 7.44
N ASP A 144 19.58 11.20 7.27
CA ASP A 144 19.15 10.25 6.25
C ASP A 144 18.73 8.94 6.94
N CYS A 145 17.44 8.63 6.85
CA CYS A 145 16.86 7.40 7.36
C CYS A 145 16.49 6.53 6.15
N SER A 146 17.50 5.94 5.52
CA SER A 146 17.35 5.03 4.39
C SER A 146 18.48 3.99 4.37
N SER A 147 18.33 2.95 3.54
CA SER A 147 19.29 1.86 3.36
C SER A 147 19.34 1.43 1.90
N ALA A 148 20.21 0.46 1.58
CA ALA A 148 20.28 -0.13 0.25
C ALA A 148 18.96 -0.79 -0.22
N LYS A 149 18.03 -1.07 0.71
CA LYS A 149 16.71 -1.64 0.42
C LYS A 149 15.64 -0.59 0.12
N THR A 150 15.93 0.70 0.32
CA THR A 150 14.91 1.76 0.21
C THR A 150 14.44 1.90 -1.23
N ILE A 151 13.14 1.67 -1.43
CA ILE A 151 12.43 1.81 -2.70
C ILE A 151 11.47 3.00 -2.71
N LEU A 152 11.12 3.53 -1.52
CA LEU A 152 10.30 4.72 -1.38
C LEU A 152 10.97 5.71 -0.42
N LYS A 153 11.19 6.94 -0.89
CA LYS A 153 11.90 8.00 -0.17
C LYS A 153 11.27 9.37 -0.34
#